data_AF-Q31BH4-F1
#
_entry.id   AF-Q31BH4-F1
#
_cell.length_a   1.000
_cell.length_b   1.000
_cell.length_c   1.000
_cell.angle_alpha   90.00
_cell.angle_beta   90.00
_cell.angle_gamma   90.00
#
_symmetry.space_group_name_H-M   'P 1'
#
loop_
_entity.id
_entity.type
_entity.pdbx_description
1 polymer ?
#
loop_
_entity_poly.entity_id
_entity_poly.type
_entity_poly.pdbx_seq_one_letter_code
_entity_poly.pdbx_strand_id
1 'polypeptide(L)' 'MNSTCDLIIESLKDEPIGDTDHFIWFITDIGIVALFKRGENFEKYSSNVEIEANKIDLDISKEEKEYLNIKEKQFFLFYS' A
#
# COMPACT_ATOMS: atom_id res chain seq x y z
N MET A 1 11.18 -5.72 19.12
CA MET A 1 10.99 -6.55 17.93
C MET A 1 9.76 -6.01 17.21
N ASN A 2 9.96 -5.26 16.12
CA ASN A 2 8.87 -4.79 15.27
C ASN A 2 9.23 -5.10 13.81
N SER A 3 9.58 -6.36 13.56
CA SER A 3 10.35 -6.78 12.38
C SER A 3 9.61 -6.59 11.06
N THR A 4 8.30 -6.79 11.02
CA THR A 4 7.50 -6.68 9.78
C THR A 4 7.40 -5.24 9.29
N CYS A 5 7.22 -4.30 10.22
CA CYS A 5 7.12 -2.88 9.96
C CYS A 5 8.40 -2.30 9.35
N ASP A 6 9.56 -2.69 9.87
CA ASP A 6 10.84 -2.24 9.32
C ASP A 6 11.10 -2.86 7.94
N LEU A 7 10.74 -4.13 7.71
CA LEU A 7 10.83 -4.78 6.39
C LEU A 7 9.99 -4.07 5.32
N ILE A 8 8.76 -3.65 5.66
CA ILE A 8 7.91 -2.89 4.73
C ILE A 8 8.54 -1.53 4.43
N ILE A 9 9.04 -0.82 5.45
CA ILE A 9 9.71 0.48 5.25
C ILE A 9 10.97 0.36 4.41
N GLU A 10 11.71 -0.75 4.53
CA GLU A 10 12.85 -1.04 3.67
C GLU A 10 12.43 -1.32 2.23
N SER A 11 11.36 -2.10 2.03
CA SER A 11 10.80 -2.40 0.70
C SER A 11 10.20 -1.14 0.03
N LEU A 12 9.70 -0.19 0.82
CA LEU A 12 9.25 1.12 0.32
C LEU A 12 10.40 2.02 -0.21
N LYS A 13 11.65 1.59 -0.08
CA LYS A 13 12.80 2.27 -0.72
C LYS A 13 13.07 1.75 -2.14
N ASP A 14 12.48 0.63 -2.52
CA ASP A 14 12.59 0.09 -3.87
C ASP A 14 11.77 0.93 -4.87
N GLU A 15 11.94 0.63 -6.16
CA GLU A 15 11.22 1.33 -7.21
C GLU A 15 9.72 0.98 -7.14
N PRO A 16 8.82 1.98 -7.12
CA PRO A 16 7.39 1.71 -7.13
C PRO A 16 6.98 1.03 -8.43
N ILE A 17 6.09 0.05 -8.33
CA ILE A 17 5.52 -0.66 -9.49
C ILE A 17 4.47 0.17 -10.21
N GLY A 18 3.93 1.18 -9.54
CA GLY A 18 2.90 2.03 -10.09
C GLY A 18 2.63 3.25 -9.22
N ASP A 19 2.10 4.28 -9.84
CA ASP A 19 1.70 5.52 -9.19
C ASP A 19 0.30 5.86 -9.67
N THR A 20 -0.60 6.11 -8.72
CA THR A 20 -1.99 6.51 -8.98
C THR A 20 -2.29 7.84 -8.32
N ASP A 21 -3.51 8.36 -8.48
CA ASP A 21 -3.89 9.67 -7.96
C ASP A 21 -3.56 9.84 -6.46
N HIS A 22 -3.83 8.81 -5.66
CA HIS A 22 -3.77 8.87 -4.20
C HIS A 22 -2.69 7.95 -3.60
N PHE A 23 -2.24 6.94 -4.36
CA PHE A 23 -1.34 5.91 -3.87
C PHE A 23 -0.08 5.77 -4.71
N ILE A 24 1.00 5.38 -4.04
CA ILE A 24 2.21 4.86 -4.67
C ILE A 24 2.26 3.38 -4.34
N TRP A 25 2.36 2.55 -5.36
CA TRP A 25 2.26 1.11 -5.27
C TRP A 25 3.64 0.49 -5.28
N PHE A 26 3.86 -0.44 -4.35
CA PHE A 26 5.10 -1.19 -4.21
C PHE A 26 4.76 -2.67 -4.15
N ILE A 27 5.63 -3.49 -4.72
CA ILE A 27 5.60 -4.93 -4.50
C ILE A 27 6.70 -5.27 -3.49
N THR A 28 6.34 -6.02 -2.46
CA THR A 28 7.25 -6.44 -1.40
C THR A 28 7.18 -7.96 -1.28
N ASP A 29 8.16 -8.59 -0.63
CA ASP A 29 8.13 -10.04 -0.38
C ASP A 29 6.91 -10.50 0.45
N ILE A 30 6.26 -9.56 1.16
CA ILE A 30 5.07 -9.82 1.98
C ILE A 30 3.79 -9.74 1.13
N GLY A 31 3.81 -8.93 0.08
CA GLY A 31 2.63 -8.62 -0.73
C GLY A 31 2.68 -7.22 -1.33
N ILE A 32 1.52 -6.69 -1.71
CA ILE A 32 1.39 -5.38 -2.37
C ILE A 32 1.19 -4.29 -1.31
N VAL A 33 1.92 -3.19 -1.45
CA VAL A 33 1.82 -2.05 -0.54
C VAL A 33 1.36 -0.82 -1.29
N ALA A 34 0.24 -0.25 -0.87
CA ALA A 34 -0.27 1.04 -1.37
C ALA A 34 0.06 2.14 -0.35
N LEU A 35 1.13 2.88 -0.61
CA LEU A 35 1.57 4.02 0.19
C LEU A 35 0.72 5.25 -0.12
N PHE A 36 0.14 5.88 0.91
CA PHE A 36 -0.63 7.10 0.71
C PHE A 36 0.29 8.28 0.36
N LYS A 37 -0.10 9.04 -0.66
CA LYS A 37 0.46 10.37 -0.89
C LYS A 37 0.00 11.27 0.26
N ARG A 38 0.87 12.19 0.71
CA ARG A 38 0.69 12.92 1.97
C ARG A 38 -0.64 13.71 2.01
N GLY A 39 -1.41 13.57 3.10
CA GLY A 39 -2.63 14.37 3.35
C GLY A 39 -3.96 13.65 3.11
N GLU A 40 -3.94 12.32 3.03
CA GLU A 40 -5.04 11.53 2.49
C GLU A 40 -5.79 10.74 3.58
N ASN A 41 -7.11 10.62 3.45
CA ASN A 41 -8.01 10.15 4.51
C ASN A 41 -8.38 8.66 4.32
N PHE A 42 -7.98 7.80 5.26
CA PHE A 42 -8.15 6.33 5.19
C PHE A 42 -9.58 5.91 4.82
N GLU A 43 -10.61 6.48 5.47
CA GLU A 43 -11.99 6.07 5.26
C GLU A 43 -12.46 6.33 3.83
N LYS A 44 -12.00 7.42 3.23
CA LYS A 44 -12.36 7.80 1.86
C LYS A 44 -11.69 6.88 0.84
N TYR A 45 -10.45 6.49 1.09
CA TYR A 45 -9.66 5.74 0.10
C TYR A 45 -9.72 4.24 0.29
N SER A 46 -10.19 3.73 1.44
CA SER A 46 -10.40 2.30 1.66
C SER A 46 -11.30 1.65 0.59
N SER A 47 -12.27 2.38 0.05
CA SER A 47 -13.14 1.91 -1.04
C SER A 47 -12.60 2.25 -2.44
N ASN A 48 -11.69 3.21 -2.55
CA ASN A 48 -11.10 3.62 -3.84
C ASN A 48 -9.81 2.88 -4.17
N VAL A 49 -9.15 2.28 -3.18
CA VAL A 49 -7.88 1.58 -3.35
C VAL A 49 -7.99 0.43 -4.34
N GLU A 50 -9.08 -0.32 -4.35
CA GLU A 50 -9.37 -1.37 -5.35
C GLU A 50 -9.52 -0.79 -6.76
N ILE A 51 -10.17 0.36 -6.89
CA ILE A 51 -10.34 1.05 -8.18
C ILE A 51 -8.98 1.50 -8.70
N GLU A 52 -8.12 2.03 -7.83
CA GLU A 52 -6.78 2.48 -8.19
C GLU A 52 -5.82 1.33 -8.48
N ALA A 53 -5.91 0.21 -7.75
CA ALA A 53 -5.16 -1.00 -8.07
C ALA A 53 -5.47 -1.47 -9.51
N ASN A 54 -6.76 -1.50 -9.87
CA ASN A 54 -7.18 -1.86 -11.23
C ASN A 54 -6.63 -0.92 -12.31
N LYS A 55 -6.33 0.37 -11.99
CA LYS A 55 -5.73 1.30 -12.97
C LYS A 55 -4.31 0.92 -13.36
N ILE A 56 -3.62 0.15 -12.52
CA ILE A 56 -2.25 -0.32 -12.76
C ILE A 56 -2.20 -1.85 -12.95
N ASP A 57 -3.33 -2.45 -13.36
CA ASP A 57 -3.47 -3.90 -13.58
C ASP A 57 -3.16 -4.77 -12.34
N LEU A 58 -3.34 -4.23 -11.13
CA LEU A 58 -3.27 -5.00 -9.88
C LEU A 58 -4.67 -5.45 -9.45
N ASP A 59 -4.85 -6.77 -9.31
CA ASP A 59 -6.07 -7.37 -8.76
C ASP A 59 -5.90 -7.68 -7.27
N ILE A 60 -6.27 -6.71 -6.43
CA ILE A 60 -6.23 -6.83 -4.95
C ILE A 60 -7.56 -7.31 -4.35
N SER A 61 -8.54 -7.66 -5.19
CA SER A 61 -9.92 -7.97 -4.79
C SER A 61 -10.06 -9.21 -3.90
N LYS A 62 -9.05 -10.08 -3.93
CA LYS A 62 -9.00 -11.33 -3.14
C LYS A 62 -7.97 -11.29 -2.02
N GLU A 63 -7.21 -10.22 -1.90
CA GLU A 63 -6.18 -10.08 -0.88
C GLU A 63 -6.77 -9.56 0.42
N GLU A 64 -6.19 -9.99 1.54
CA GLU A 64 -6.47 -9.40 2.84
C GLU A 64 -5.87 -7.98 2.89
N LYS A 65 -6.69 -7.01 3.27
CA LYS A 65 -6.30 -5.59 3.37
C LYS A 65 -6.04 -5.22 4.82
N GLU A 66 -4.79 -4.93 5.14
CA GLU A 66 -4.39 -4.39 6.44
C GLU A 66 -3.96 -2.93 6.30
N TYR A 67 -4.41 -2.08 7.23
CA TYR A 67 -3.98 -0.68 7.28
C TYR A 67 -2.88 -0.50 8.32
N LEU A 68 -1.78 0.08 7.88
CA LEU A 68 -0.59 0.30 8.69
C LEU A 68 -0.22 1.78 8.67
N ASN A 69 0.11 2.30 9.85
CA ASN A 69 0.64 3.64 10.03
C ASN A 69 1.97 3.56 10.78
N ILE A 70 3.07 3.82 10.07
CA ILE A 70 4.43 3.67 10.58
C ILE A 70 5.21 4.94 10.24
N LYS A 71 5.89 5.53 11.24
CA LYS A 71 6.75 6.71 11.05
C LYS A 71 6.04 7.83 10.27
N GLU A 72 4.76 8.08 10.60
CA GLU A 72 3.89 9.07 9.96
C GLU A 72 3.58 8.80 8.47
N LYS A 73 3.93 7.60 7.97
CA LYS A 73 3.52 7.11 6.66
C LYS A 73 2.36 6.14 6.85
N GLN A 74 1.27 6.44 6.16
CA GLN A 74 0.10 5.58 6.10
C GLN A 74 0.21 4.74 4.83
N PHE A 75 -0.12 3.46 4.92
CA PHE A 75 -0.17 2.57 3.76
C PHE A 75 -1.13 1.40 4.00
N PHE A 76 -1.61 0.82 2.90
CA PHE A 76 -2.30 -0.46 2.91
C PHE A 76 -1.32 -1.55 2.54
N LEU A 77 -1.36 -2.65 3.27
CA LEU A 77 -0.70 -3.90 2.92
C LEU A 77 -1.79 -4.87 2.46
N PHE A 78 -1.58 -5.43 1.27
CA PHE A 78 -2.38 -6.48 0.67
C PHE A 78 -1.54 -7.74 0.64
N TYR A 79 -2.05 -8.82 1.23
CA TYR A 79 -1.38 -10.12 1.26
C TYR A 79 -2.40 -11.25 1.13
N SER A 80 -1.95 -12.42 0.67
CA SER A 80 -2.76 -13.63 0.51
C SER A 80 -2.33 -14.75 1.43
#